data_AF-A0A7W8A310-F1
#
_entry.id   AF-A0A7W8A310-F1
#
_cell.length_a   1.000
_cell.length_b   1.000
_cell.length_c   1.000
_cell.angle_alpha   90.00
_cell.angle_beta   90.00
_cell.angle_gamma   90.00
#
_symmetry.space_group_name_H-M   'P 1'
#
loop_
_entity.id
_entity.type
_entity.pdbx_description
1 polymer ?
#
loop_
_entity_poly.entity_id
_entity_poly.type
_entity_poly.pdbx_seq_one_letter_code
_entity_poly.pdbx_strand_id
1 'polypeptide(L)'
;MHFAAMGEHFALDWRHGVFFAVAGWAQVLWAAVVLLRPARSVLLAGIVGNAAIVALWGVSRTLGVPFGPGAGRPEAVGAPDVLATVLEIVLVCCALALLDRTARQAVPSRSRRIGAGVVAGLVVVAVGTVFLPVFGSHGHAVPANSADTTAAAGHQHGTGQGQNTSTDPGQSTSTDPGQSTGTQSGTGPSTGTDQQDAGGHKHGDQGPVVPPSEGERAAADLAVAAAKRELPKRWPTLAAATKAGFAESIDTGGVVHLTKMAWIMDDRVLDPTRPEALVYYRKPSGGSILLGAMYIMPPGAQGPRIGGSLTHWHAHDDLCGLPGGGVAVLDPDGTCPKGTAKLPSTPEMLHVWVVDYPEGPFGDATAPALRTAITTLLSKGA
;
A
#
# COMPACT_ATOMS: atom_id res chain seq x y z
N MET A 1 3.70 3.29 21.20
CA MET A 1 2.66 3.74 20.25
C MET A 1 3.25 4.57 19.13
N HIS A 2 4.02 5.64 19.42
CA HIS A 2 4.61 6.50 18.38
C HIS A 2 5.47 5.76 17.34
N PHE A 3 6.22 4.73 17.72
CA PHE A 3 6.96 3.89 16.75
C PHE A 3 6.08 3.15 15.75
N ALA A 4 4.83 2.84 16.10
CA ALA A 4 3.90 2.17 15.17
C ALA A 4 3.42 3.11 14.07
N ALA A 5 3.27 4.40 14.37
CA ALA A 5 2.90 5.43 13.38
C ALA A 5 4.12 5.93 12.58
N MET A 6 5.33 5.73 13.12
CA MET A 6 6.59 6.23 12.54
C MET A 6 6.79 5.84 11.07
N GLY A 7 6.52 4.59 10.70
CA GLY A 7 6.73 4.09 9.33
C GLY A 7 5.81 4.79 8.32
N GLU A 8 4.52 4.88 8.63
CA GLU A 8 3.52 5.58 7.80
C GLU A 8 3.89 7.05 7.62
N HIS A 9 4.34 7.72 8.70
CA HIS A 9 4.70 9.13 8.64
C HIS A 9 6.04 9.41 7.94
N PHE A 10 6.98 8.46 7.92
CA PHE A 10 8.18 8.57 7.07
C PHE A 10 7.84 8.49 5.58
N ALA A 11 6.81 7.72 5.21
CA ALA A 11 6.35 7.63 3.82
C ALA A 11 5.68 8.92 3.32
N LEU A 12 5.19 9.77 4.23
CA LEU A 12 4.54 11.05 3.90
C LEU A 12 5.52 12.22 3.79
N ASP A 13 6.35 12.43 4.82
CA ASP A 13 7.46 13.39 4.81
C ASP A 13 8.39 13.05 5.99
N TRP A 14 9.70 12.99 5.72
CA TRP A 14 10.72 12.60 6.67
C TRP A 14 10.64 13.34 8.02
N ARG A 15 10.17 14.59 8.04
CA ARG A 15 10.00 15.40 9.26
C ARG A 15 8.96 14.81 10.20
N HIS A 16 7.86 14.28 9.67
CA HIS A 16 6.82 13.63 10.46
C HIS A 16 7.35 12.31 11.02
N GLY A 17 8.00 11.49 10.19
CA GLY A 17 8.63 10.25 10.66
C GLY A 17 9.65 10.47 11.78
N VAL A 18 10.53 11.48 11.63
CA VAL A 18 11.50 11.85 12.68
C VAL A 18 10.80 12.32 13.95
N PHE A 19 9.72 13.11 13.84
CA PHE A 19 8.93 13.53 15.01
C PHE A 19 8.43 12.32 15.82
N PHE A 20 7.82 11.33 15.16
CA PHE A 20 7.33 10.12 15.83
C PHE A 20 8.46 9.27 16.42
N ALA A 21 9.60 9.18 15.73
CA ALA A 21 10.79 8.52 16.26
C ALA A 21 11.30 9.19 17.55
N VAL A 22 11.43 10.52 17.54
CA VAL A 22 11.88 11.31 18.69
C VAL A 22 10.87 11.22 19.84
N ALA A 23 9.57 11.35 19.56
CA ALA A 23 8.51 11.23 20.55
C ALA A 23 8.50 9.84 21.20
N GLY A 24 8.65 8.77 20.40
CA GLY A 24 8.74 7.41 20.88
C GLY A 24 9.93 7.20 21.82
N TRP A 25 11.13 7.62 21.41
CA TRP A 25 12.33 7.52 22.25
C TRP A 25 12.23 8.39 23.51
N ALA A 26 11.69 9.60 23.40
CA ALA A 26 11.48 10.48 24.54
C ALA A 26 10.54 9.84 25.57
N GLN A 27 9.43 9.21 25.14
CA GLN A 27 8.52 8.52 26.05
C GLN A 27 9.16 7.30 26.71
N VAL A 28 9.96 6.51 25.99
CA VAL A 28 10.68 5.34 26.56
C VAL A 28 11.72 5.78 27.59
N LEU A 29 12.55 6.77 27.23
CA LEU A 29 13.59 7.29 28.12
C LEU A 29 12.96 7.95 29.35
N TRP A 30 11.89 8.72 29.16
CA TRP A 30 11.17 9.34 30.27
C TRP A 30 10.59 8.29 31.23
N ALA A 31 9.94 7.25 30.71
CA ALA A 31 9.40 6.17 31.53
C ALA A 31 10.50 5.48 32.35
N ALA A 32 11.66 5.21 31.74
CA ALA A 32 12.81 4.65 32.45
C ALA A 32 13.31 5.58 33.55
N VAL A 33 13.43 6.89 33.29
CA VAL A 33 13.87 7.88 34.29
C VAL A 33 12.85 8.00 35.43
N VAL A 34 11.55 7.95 35.18
CA VAL A 34 10.52 7.95 36.23
C VAL A 34 10.66 6.73 37.14
N LEU A 35 10.94 5.55 36.58
CA LEU A 35 11.15 4.32 37.37
C LEU A 35 12.43 4.38 38.21
N LEU A 36 13.51 4.95 37.66
CA LEU A 36 14.80 5.03 38.34
C LEU A 36 14.84 6.18 39.37
N ARG A 37 14.25 7.33 39.03
CA ARG A 37 14.25 8.56 39.82
C ARG A 37 12.98 9.38 39.58
N PRO A 38 11.89 9.12 40.34
CA PRO A 38 10.63 9.87 40.23
C PRO A 38 10.77 11.26 40.88
N ALA A 39 11.53 12.15 40.25
CA ALA A 39 11.67 13.54 40.68
C ALA A 39 10.53 14.39 40.12
N ARG A 40 10.17 15.46 40.84
CA ARG A 40 9.10 16.40 40.44
C ARG A 40 9.34 17.00 39.06
N SER A 41 10.57 17.38 38.75
CA SER A 41 10.95 17.94 37.44
C SER A 41 10.76 16.92 36.32
N VAL A 42 11.08 15.65 36.56
CA VAL A 42 10.87 14.56 35.59
C VAL A 42 9.38 14.35 35.34
N LEU A 43 8.56 14.27 36.40
CA LEU A 43 7.11 14.11 36.25
C LEU A 43 6.48 15.30 35.52
N LEU A 44 6.88 16.53 35.85
CA LEU A 44 6.42 17.74 35.15
C LEU A 44 6.83 17.76 33.68
N ALA A 45 8.07 17.39 33.35
CA ALA A 45 8.53 17.30 31.98
C ALA A 45 7.69 16.30 31.16
N GLY A 46 7.34 15.16 31.76
CA GLY A 46 6.44 14.18 31.14
C GLY A 46 5.03 14.68 30.95
N ILE A 47 4.46 15.35 31.95
CA ILE A 47 3.11 15.94 31.86
C ILE A 47 3.06 16.95 30.72
N VAL A 48 4.02 17.88 30.68
CA VAL A 48 4.07 18.92 29.65
C VAL A 48 4.28 18.30 28.27
N GLY A 49 5.22 17.35 28.13
CA GLY A 49 5.50 16.70 26.86
C GLY A 49 4.30 15.94 26.29
N ASN A 50 3.65 15.09 27.09
CA ASN A 50 2.48 14.34 26.63
C ASN A 50 1.26 15.25 26.40
N ALA A 51 1.05 16.27 27.24
CA ALA A 51 -0.01 17.25 27.00
C ALA A 51 0.22 18.03 25.69
N ALA A 52 1.48 18.33 25.35
CA ALA A 52 1.82 18.97 24.08
C ALA A 52 1.53 18.05 22.88
N ILE A 53 1.77 16.74 22.98
CA ILE A 53 1.42 15.78 21.91
C ILE A 53 -0.09 15.69 21.75
N VAL A 54 -0.86 15.58 22.84
CA VAL A 54 -2.33 15.60 22.81
C VAL A 54 -2.86 16.90 22.20
N ALA A 55 -2.30 18.04 22.58
CA ALA A 55 -2.67 19.35 22.04
C ALA A 55 -2.35 19.44 20.54
N LEU A 56 -1.17 18.95 20.13
CA LEU A 56 -0.77 18.90 18.73
C LEU A 56 -1.72 18.03 17.91
N TRP A 57 -2.12 16.86 18.43
CA TRP A 57 -3.15 16.02 17.82
C TRP A 57 -4.47 16.79 17.70
N GLY A 58 -4.93 17.45 18.76
CA GLY A 58 -6.16 18.25 18.73
C GLY A 58 -6.12 19.35 17.67
N VAL A 59 -4.99 20.04 17.52
CA VAL A 59 -4.76 21.04 16.48
C VAL A 59 -4.76 20.38 15.10
N SER A 60 -4.08 19.25 14.92
CA SER A 60 -4.05 18.55 13.63
C SER A 60 -5.45 18.13 13.17
N ARG A 61 -6.33 17.74 14.11
CA ARG A 61 -7.72 17.36 13.82
C ARG A 61 -8.71 18.52 13.67
N THR A 62 -8.35 19.75 14.04
CA THR A 62 -9.27 20.90 14.02
C THR A 62 -8.86 22.02 13.08
N LEU A 63 -7.57 22.36 13.09
CA LEU A 63 -6.98 23.43 12.28
C LEU A 63 -6.02 22.89 11.22
N GLY A 64 -5.65 21.61 11.31
CA GLY A 64 -4.61 21.01 10.50
C GLY A 64 -3.21 21.33 11.01
N VAL A 65 -2.23 20.57 10.53
CA VAL A 65 -0.81 20.86 10.82
C VAL A 65 -0.37 22.14 10.07
N PRO A 66 0.52 22.96 10.64
CA PRO A 66 0.94 24.23 10.02
C PRO A 66 1.87 24.07 8.81
N PHE A 67 2.42 22.87 8.58
CA PHE A 67 3.40 22.61 7.53
C PHE A 67 3.27 21.17 7.02
N GLY A 68 3.73 20.93 5.79
CA GLY A 68 3.64 19.64 5.11
C GLY A 68 2.56 19.59 4.02
N PRO A 69 2.41 18.46 3.31
CA PRO A 69 1.52 18.32 2.16
C PRO A 69 0.03 18.59 2.44
N GLY A 70 -0.39 18.58 3.71
CA GLY A 70 -1.76 18.85 4.16
C GLY A 70 -1.91 20.10 5.04
N ALA A 71 -1.01 21.08 4.93
CA ALA A 71 -0.98 22.21 5.84
C ALA A 71 -2.32 22.98 5.93
N GLY A 72 -2.78 23.28 7.14
CA GLY A 72 -4.04 24.00 7.40
C GLY A 72 -5.31 23.20 7.11
N ARG A 73 -5.21 21.91 6.77
CA ARG A 73 -6.36 21.02 6.57
C ARG A 73 -6.50 20.10 7.77
N PRO A 74 -7.68 20.04 8.41
CA PRO A 74 -7.94 19.09 9.49
C PRO A 74 -7.69 17.66 9.02
N GLU A 75 -6.83 16.95 9.73
CA GLU A 75 -6.51 15.57 9.47
C GLU A 75 -7.63 14.64 10.00
N ALA A 76 -7.81 13.47 9.40
CA ALA A 76 -8.88 12.53 9.78
C ALA A 76 -8.57 11.81 11.10
N VAL A 77 -9.62 11.57 11.90
CA VAL A 77 -9.52 10.79 13.14
C VAL A 77 -9.59 9.29 12.82
N GLY A 78 -8.56 8.55 13.18
CA GLY A 78 -8.52 7.08 13.07
C GLY A 78 -8.71 6.39 14.42
N ALA A 79 -8.76 5.06 14.39
CA ALA A 79 -8.79 4.27 15.62
C ALA A 79 -7.42 4.26 16.36
N PRO A 80 -6.26 4.13 15.68
CA PRO A 80 -4.96 4.06 16.35
C PRO A 80 -4.56 5.34 17.10
N ASP A 81 -4.87 6.50 16.53
CA ASP A 81 -4.58 7.83 17.10
C ASP A 81 -5.53 8.18 18.24
N VAL A 82 -6.81 7.80 18.19
CA VAL A 82 -7.71 7.92 19.35
C VAL A 82 -7.20 7.09 20.50
N LEU A 83 -6.82 5.83 20.25
CA LEU A 83 -6.27 4.96 21.28
C LEU A 83 -4.97 5.54 21.87
N ALA A 84 -4.06 6.02 21.03
CA ALA A 84 -2.83 6.66 21.47
C ALA A 84 -3.14 7.90 22.33
N THR A 85 -4.07 8.76 21.91
CA THR A 85 -4.46 9.98 22.62
C THR A 85 -5.08 9.66 23.99
N VAL A 86 -5.97 8.66 24.06
CA VAL A 86 -6.55 8.20 25.34
C VAL A 86 -5.45 7.71 26.29
N LEU A 87 -4.49 6.92 25.79
CA LEU A 87 -3.38 6.44 26.61
C LEU A 87 -2.47 7.58 27.09
N GLU A 88 -2.23 8.60 26.26
CA GLU A 88 -1.48 9.79 26.67
C GLU A 88 -2.20 10.59 27.75
N ILE A 89 -3.52 10.78 27.64
CA ILE A 89 -4.33 11.42 28.68
C ILE A 89 -4.27 10.64 29.99
N VAL A 90 -4.38 9.30 29.92
CA VAL A 90 -4.25 8.44 31.11
C VAL A 90 -2.86 8.59 31.73
N LEU A 91 -1.78 8.61 30.93
CA LEU A 91 -0.42 8.83 31.42
C LEU A 91 -0.27 10.18 32.13
N VAL A 92 -0.82 11.26 31.56
CA VAL A 92 -0.82 12.59 32.17
C VAL A 92 -1.56 12.57 33.52
N CYS A 93 -2.75 11.97 33.58
CA CYS A 93 -3.51 11.83 34.82
C CYS A 93 -2.76 11.02 35.89
N CYS A 94 -2.12 9.91 35.50
CA CYS A 94 -1.29 9.11 36.41
C CYS A 94 -0.08 9.90 36.92
N ALA A 95 0.60 10.65 36.05
CA ALA A 95 1.74 11.48 36.42
C ALA A 95 1.33 12.63 37.37
N LEU A 96 0.18 13.27 37.14
CA LEU A 96 -0.41 14.27 38.04
C LEU A 96 -0.73 13.67 39.42
N ALA A 97 -1.31 12.46 39.45
CA ALA A 97 -1.58 11.76 40.71
C ALA A 97 -0.29 11.39 41.46
N LEU A 98 0.77 11.00 40.75
CA LEU A 98 2.09 10.77 41.34
C LEU A 98 2.73 12.07 41.86
N LEU A 99 2.56 13.18 41.13
CA LEU A 99 3.06 14.49 41.54
C LEU A 99 2.34 14.98 42.80
N ASP A 100 1.01 14.84 42.88
CA ASP A 100 0.21 15.19 44.06
C ASP A 100 0.58 14.30 45.26
N ARG A 101 0.83 13.00 45.04
CA ARG A 101 1.31 12.09 46.10
C ARG A 101 2.71 12.45 46.60
N THR A 102 3.65 12.77 45.71
CA THR A 102 5.00 13.23 46.10
C THR A 102 4.98 14.62 46.75
N ALA A 103 3.95 15.42 46.48
CA ALA A 103 3.74 16.70 47.15
C ALA A 103 3.14 16.56 48.55
N ARG A 104 2.22 15.63 48.74
CA ARG A 104 1.61 15.33 50.04
C ARG A 104 2.53 14.50 50.96
N GLN A 105 3.48 13.75 50.41
CA GLN A 105 4.45 12.94 51.18
C GLN A 105 5.73 13.69 51.55
N ALA A 106 5.60 14.84 52.20
CA ALA A 106 6.70 15.52 52.88
C ALA A 106 7.12 14.84 54.21
N VAL A 107 6.59 13.64 54.51
CA VAL A 107 6.98 12.86 55.71
C VAL A 107 7.54 11.50 55.28
N PRO A 108 8.76 11.12 55.68
CA PRO A 108 9.41 9.92 55.19
C PRO A 108 8.86 8.69 55.94
N SER A 109 8.36 7.69 55.20
CA SER A 109 8.34 6.32 55.72
C SER A 109 8.99 5.36 54.72
N ARG A 110 9.94 4.60 55.24
CA ARG A 110 10.95 3.82 54.49
C ARG A 110 10.40 2.52 53.88
N SER A 111 9.12 2.18 54.08
CA SER A 111 8.59 0.83 53.74
C SER A 111 7.76 0.76 52.45
N ARG A 112 7.53 1.85 51.72
CA ARG A 112 6.54 1.88 50.62
C ARG A 112 7.12 1.81 49.20
N ARG A 113 8.25 1.15 48.99
CA ARG A 113 8.81 0.91 47.64
C ARG A 113 8.19 -0.30 46.91
N ILE A 114 7.38 -1.11 47.58
CA ILE A 114 6.90 -2.39 47.03
C ILE A 114 5.54 -2.26 46.32
N GLY A 115 4.70 -1.27 46.68
CA GLY A 115 3.34 -1.14 46.12
C GLY A 115 3.22 -0.47 44.74
N ALA A 116 4.18 0.38 44.35
CA ALA A 116 4.12 1.12 43.08
C ALA A 116 4.56 0.26 41.88
N GLY A 117 5.46 -0.70 42.09
CA GLY A 117 5.95 -1.60 41.02
C GLY A 117 4.89 -2.59 40.54
N VAL A 118 3.98 -3.02 41.43
CA VAL A 118 2.92 -4.00 41.10
C VAL A 118 1.84 -3.38 40.19
N VAL A 119 1.50 -2.11 40.40
CA VAL A 119 0.50 -1.40 39.57
C VAL A 119 1.07 -1.04 38.19
N ALA A 120 2.34 -0.63 38.11
CA ALA A 120 3.02 -0.37 36.84
C ALA A 120 3.22 -1.67 36.03
N GLY A 121 3.54 -2.78 36.68
CA GLY A 121 3.66 -4.10 36.04
C GLY A 121 2.33 -4.63 35.48
N LEU A 122 1.21 -4.41 36.19
CA LEU A 122 -0.12 -4.83 35.73
C LEU A 122 -0.60 -4.04 34.48
N VAL A 123 -0.22 -2.77 34.34
CA VAL A 123 -0.55 -1.96 33.14
C VAL A 123 0.28 -2.42 31.93
N VAL A 124 1.56 -2.77 32.11
CA VAL A 124 2.41 -3.31 31.03
C VAL A 124 1.96 -4.71 30.60
N VAL A 125 1.54 -5.57 31.54
CA VAL A 125 1.00 -6.91 31.24
C VAL A 125 -0.37 -6.83 30.58
N ALA A 126 -1.27 -5.93 31.02
CA ALA A 126 -2.58 -5.74 30.39
C ALA A 126 -2.47 -5.24 28.94
N VAL A 127 -1.52 -4.33 28.66
CA VAL A 127 -1.25 -3.84 27.30
C VAL A 127 -0.58 -4.93 26.44
N GLY A 128 0.27 -5.78 27.02
CA GLY A 128 0.84 -6.95 26.35
C GLY A 128 -0.21 -8.00 25.98
N THR A 129 -1.22 -8.25 26.83
CA THR A 129 -2.29 -9.23 26.56
C THR A 129 -3.33 -8.78 25.55
N VAL A 130 -3.58 -7.46 25.44
CA VAL A 130 -4.45 -6.89 24.40
C VAL A 130 -3.76 -6.91 23.02
N PHE A 131 -2.44 -7.12 22.97
CA PHE A 131 -1.66 -7.19 21.73
C PHE A 131 -1.53 -8.60 21.13
N LEU A 132 -1.85 -9.68 21.84
CA LEU A 132 -1.66 -11.04 21.32
C LEU A 132 -2.63 -11.49 20.19
N PRO A 133 -3.90 -11.04 20.09
CA PRO A 133 -4.77 -11.51 19.01
C PRO A 133 -4.57 -10.75 17.69
N VAL A 134 -3.87 -9.61 17.69
CA VAL A 134 -3.68 -8.78 16.49
C VAL A 134 -2.43 -9.17 15.69
N PHE A 135 -1.48 -9.89 16.30
CA PHE A 135 -0.20 -10.26 15.65
C PHE A 135 0.20 -11.75 15.80
N GLY A 136 -0.63 -12.58 16.42
CA GLY A 136 -0.33 -14.00 16.69
C GLY A 136 -0.65 -14.95 15.53
N SER A 137 0.14 -14.95 14.45
CA SER A 137 0.29 -16.13 13.58
C SER A 137 1.67 -16.17 12.92
N HIS A 138 2.69 -16.42 13.74
CA HIS A 138 3.99 -16.91 13.28
C HIS A 138 4.04 -18.43 13.50
N GLY A 139 3.58 -19.19 12.50
CA GLY A 139 3.80 -20.63 12.45
C GLY A 139 5.19 -20.94 11.90
N HIS A 140 6.14 -21.24 12.78
CA HIS A 140 7.37 -21.93 12.42
C HIS A 140 7.16 -23.44 12.61
N ALA A 141 7.12 -24.18 11.51
CA ALA A 141 7.59 -25.57 11.42
C ALA A 141 7.51 -26.06 9.96
N VAL A 142 8.65 -26.17 9.29
CA VAL A 142 8.84 -27.15 8.21
C VAL A 142 10.15 -27.88 8.51
N PRO A 143 10.15 -29.21 8.70
CA PRO A 143 11.39 -29.97 8.79
C PRO A 143 12.07 -30.00 7.43
N ALA A 144 13.40 -29.87 7.46
CA ALA A 144 14.26 -30.03 6.30
C ALA A 144 14.06 -31.44 5.71
N ASN A 145 13.71 -31.51 4.43
CA ASN A 145 14.01 -32.67 3.60
C ASN A 145 14.84 -32.19 2.42
N SER A 146 16.12 -32.49 2.52
CA SER A 146 17.05 -32.57 1.41
C SER A 146 16.55 -33.58 0.39
N ALA A 147 16.49 -33.17 -0.87
CA ALA A 147 16.61 -34.08 -1.99
C ALA A 147 17.48 -33.39 -3.04
N ASP A 148 18.72 -33.85 -3.10
CA ASP A 148 19.62 -33.73 -4.23
C ASP A 148 18.89 -34.09 -5.55
N THR A 149 19.19 -33.34 -6.60
CA THR A 149 19.48 -33.89 -7.93
C THR A 149 20.04 -32.79 -8.85
N THR A 150 21.37 -32.76 -8.90
CA THR A 150 22.19 -32.78 -10.13
C THR A 150 21.82 -31.89 -11.33
N ALA A 151 22.76 -30.96 -11.56
CA ALA A 151 23.58 -30.85 -12.78
C ALA A 151 23.08 -30.05 -14.00
N ALA A 152 23.92 -29.03 -14.29
CA ALA A 152 24.49 -28.64 -15.58
C ALA A 152 23.58 -28.04 -16.67
N ALA A 153 23.83 -26.78 -17.02
CA ALA A 153 24.64 -26.43 -18.19
C ALA A 153 24.70 -24.89 -18.32
N GLY A 154 25.92 -24.35 -18.33
CA GLY A 154 26.17 -22.95 -18.67
C GLY A 154 26.43 -22.80 -20.16
N HIS A 155 26.01 -21.68 -20.76
CA HIS A 155 26.53 -21.21 -22.04
C HIS A 155 26.64 -19.69 -22.05
N GLN A 156 27.85 -19.24 -22.43
CA GLN A 156 28.24 -17.85 -22.68
C GLN A 156 27.89 -17.47 -24.13
N HIS A 157 27.62 -16.18 -24.38
CA HIS A 157 27.58 -15.63 -25.73
C HIS A 157 28.75 -14.67 -25.98
N GLY A 158 29.54 -15.04 -26.99
CA GLY A 158 30.58 -14.22 -27.59
C GLY A 158 30.02 -13.24 -28.63
N THR A 159 30.80 -12.20 -28.84
CA THR A 159 30.59 -11.04 -29.72
C THR A 159 30.66 -11.40 -31.21
N GLY A 160 29.80 -10.78 -32.02
CA GLY A 160 29.91 -10.77 -33.49
C GLY A 160 29.30 -9.53 -34.11
N GLN A 161 30.15 -8.66 -34.67
CA GLN A 161 29.80 -7.53 -35.55
C GLN A 161 29.55 -7.99 -37.00
N GLY A 162 28.76 -7.23 -37.74
CA GLY A 162 28.66 -7.25 -39.21
C GLY A 162 27.32 -6.68 -39.67
N GLN A 163 27.19 -5.35 -39.85
CA GLN A 163 27.35 -4.59 -41.11
C GLN A 163 26.24 -4.75 -42.16
N ASN A 164 25.64 -3.60 -42.47
CA ASN A 164 24.67 -3.23 -43.52
C ASN A 164 24.79 -3.98 -44.86
N THR A 165 23.65 -4.17 -45.54
CA THR A 165 23.36 -3.52 -46.85
C THR A 165 21.89 -3.66 -47.24
N SER A 166 21.32 -2.51 -47.60
CA SER A 166 20.05 -2.26 -48.29
C SER A 166 20.05 -2.72 -49.75
N THR A 167 18.90 -3.20 -50.26
CA THR A 167 18.31 -2.84 -51.58
C THR A 167 16.95 -3.55 -51.78
N ASP A 168 15.91 -2.76 -52.00
CA ASP A 168 14.65 -3.09 -52.72
C ASP A 168 14.77 -2.43 -54.12
N PRO A 169 14.08 -2.87 -55.21
CA PRO A 169 12.67 -2.49 -55.44
C PRO A 169 11.82 -3.51 -56.25
N GLY A 170 10.49 -3.52 -56.05
CA GLY A 170 9.58 -4.16 -57.03
C GLY A 170 8.08 -4.23 -56.73
N GLN A 171 7.41 -3.08 -56.75
CA GLN A 171 5.99 -2.81 -57.06
C GLN A 171 5.02 -3.95 -57.44
N SER A 172 3.84 -3.96 -56.81
CA SER A 172 2.56 -3.85 -57.56
C SER A 172 1.43 -3.30 -56.70
N THR A 173 0.76 -2.30 -57.25
CA THR A 173 -0.29 -1.43 -56.72
C THR A 173 -1.70 -2.00 -56.87
N SER A 174 -2.61 -1.75 -55.92
CA SER A 174 -4.00 -1.38 -56.22
C SER A 174 -4.72 -0.70 -55.03
N THR A 175 -4.85 0.63 -55.16
CA THR A 175 -6.05 1.46 -54.91
C THR A 175 -6.79 1.44 -53.56
N ASP A 176 -6.51 2.50 -52.79
CA ASP A 176 -7.30 3.24 -51.76
C ASP A 176 -8.63 3.84 -52.36
N PRO A 177 -9.62 4.40 -51.61
CA PRO A 177 -9.44 5.57 -50.73
C PRO A 177 -10.24 5.59 -49.39
N GLY A 178 -9.52 5.88 -48.29
CA GLY A 178 -9.78 7.09 -47.50
C GLY A 178 -10.24 6.93 -46.04
N GLN A 179 -9.36 7.25 -45.07
CA GLN A 179 -9.38 8.55 -44.36
C GLN A 179 -8.30 8.66 -43.25
N SER A 180 -7.45 9.69 -43.43
CA SER A 180 -6.65 10.52 -42.50
C SER A 180 -5.99 9.86 -41.27
N THR A 181 -4.69 9.58 -41.24
CA THR A 181 -3.53 10.49 -41.03
C THR A 181 -3.61 11.42 -39.83
N GLY A 182 -2.81 11.09 -38.81
CA GLY A 182 -2.31 11.99 -37.77
C GLY A 182 -0.94 11.51 -37.31
N THR A 183 0.07 11.66 -38.17
CA THR A 183 1.49 11.42 -37.84
C THR A 183 2.01 12.57 -36.98
N GLN A 184 2.62 12.26 -35.83
CA GLN A 184 3.65 13.13 -35.25
C GLN A 184 4.89 12.29 -34.93
N SER A 185 5.87 12.40 -35.82
CA SER A 185 7.27 12.13 -35.52
C SER A 185 7.82 13.31 -34.73
N GLY A 186 8.29 13.05 -33.51
CA GLY A 186 9.03 14.01 -32.69
C GLY A 186 10.34 13.38 -32.23
N THR A 187 11.40 13.52 -33.02
CA THR A 187 12.77 13.27 -32.60
C THR A 187 13.23 14.40 -31.67
N GLY A 188 13.38 14.10 -30.38
CA GLY A 188 13.99 14.96 -29.37
C GLY A 188 14.52 14.10 -28.21
N PRO A 189 15.60 14.51 -27.51
CA PRO A 189 16.20 13.68 -26.48
C PRO A 189 15.24 13.53 -25.30
N SER A 190 15.00 12.29 -24.88
CA SER A 190 14.15 11.95 -23.74
C SER A 190 14.82 12.41 -22.43
N THR A 191 14.55 13.64 -22.02
CA THR A 191 14.64 14.02 -20.62
C THR A 191 13.33 13.58 -19.97
N GLY A 192 13.42 12.66 -19.00
CA GLY A 192 12.27 12.13 -18.27
C GLY A 192 11.35 13.24 -17.77
N THR A 193 10.16 13.31 -18.35
CA THR A 193 9.06 14.13 -17.86
C THR A 193 7.87 13.20 -17.70
N ASP A 194 7.33 13.14 -16.48
CA ASP A 194 6.10 12.45 -16.13
C ASP A 194 5.01 12.79 -17.15
N GLN A 195 4.72 11.84 -18.04
CA GLN A 195 3.67 12.00 -19.02
C GLN A 195 2.34 11.70 -18.32
N GLN A 196 1.64 12.77 -17.91
CA GLN A 196 0.25 12.70 -17.51
C GLN A 196 -0.60 12.51 -18.77
N ASP A 197 -1.06 11.28 -18.99
CA ASP A 197 -2.09 11.03 -19.98
C ASP A 197 -3.45 11.49 -19.44
N ALA A 198 -4.37 11.87 -20.33
CA ALA A 198 -5.67 12.48 -20.01
C ALA A 198 -6.64 11.57 -19.21
N GLY A 199 -6.19 10.41 -18.74
CA GLY A 199 -6.96 9.38 -18.07
C GLY A 199 -6.75 9.28 -16.56
N GLY A 200 -6.11 10.26 -15.90
CA GLY A 200 -6.02 10.27 -14.43
C GLY A 200 -5.06 9.24 -13.83
N HIS A 201 -4.15 8.71 -14.65
CA HIS A 201 -3.11 7.77 -14.23
C HIS A 201 -1.78 8.15 -14.88
N LYS A 202 -0.70 7.75 -14.22
CA LYS A 202 0.68 7.94 -14.62
C LYS A 202 1.32 6.58 -14.78
N HIS A 203 2.07 6.41 -15.85
CA HIS A 203 2.86 5.21 -16.05
C HIS A 203 4.18 5.35 -15.28
N GLY A 204 4.63 4.26 -14.64
CA GLY A 204 5.96 4.17 -14.04
C GLY A 204 7.07 4.23 -15.10
N ASP A 205 8.34 4.03 -14.72
CA ASP A 205 9.42 3.92 -15.71
C ASP A 205 9.18 2.71 -16.63
N GLN A 206 8.72 2.98 -17.85
CA GLN A 206 8.46 1.95 -18.86
C GLN A 206 9.74 1.46 -19.55
N GLY A 207 10.87 2.15 -19.32
CA GLY A 207 12.10 1.96 -20.10
C GLY A 207 11.92 2.30 -21.58
N PRO A 208 12.93 2.00 -22.42
CA PRO A 208 12.80 2.20 -23.86
C PRO A 208 11.71 1.27 -24.44
N VAL A 209 10.90 1.82 -25.35
CA VAL A 209 9.83 1.10 -26.06
C VAL A 209 10.45 0.12 -27.05
N VAL A 210 10.88 -1.03 -26.54
CA VAL A 210 11.46 -2.14 -27.30
C VAL A 210 10.60 -3.37 -27.05
N PRO A 211 10.34 -4.21 -28.06
CA PRO A 211 9.65 -5.47 -27.85
C PRO A 211 10.30 -6.29 -26.72
N PRO A 212 9.50 -7.03 -25.92
CA PRO A 212 10.04 -7.82 -24.82
C PRO A 212 11.01 -8.88 -25.37
N SER A 213 12.03 -9.23 -24.60
CA SER A 213 12.89 -10.38 -24.85
C SER A 213 12.13 -11.70 -24.65
N GLU A 214 12.73 -12.81 -25.07
CA GLU A 214 12.16 -14.13 -24.83
C GLU A 214 12.08 -14.47 -23.34
N GLY A 215 13.11 -14.10 -22.57
CA GLY A 215 13.11 -14.26 -21.12
C GLY A 215 12.01 -13.46 -20.43
N GLU A 216 11.79 -12.21 -20.85
CA GLU A 216 10.69 -11.37 -20.33
C GLU A 216 9.32 -11.96 -20.67
N ARG A 217 9.11 -12.42 -21.91
CA ARG A 217 7.86 -13.12 -22.27
C ARG A 217 7.63 -14.36 -21.40
N ALA A 218 8.66 -15.20 -21.24
CA ALA A 218 8.56 -16.40 -20.41
C ALA A 218 8.25 -16.08 -18.94
N ALA A 219 8.86 -15.04 -18.38
CA ALA A 219 8.59 -14.60 -17.00
C ALA A 219 7.16 -14.04 -16.86
N ALA A 220 6.69 -13.27 -17.84
CA ALA A 220 5.31 -12.78 -17.89
C ALA A 220 4.31 -13.96 -17.95
N ASP A 221 4.55 -14.95 -18.81
CA ASP A 221 3.72 -16.14 -18.93
C ASP A 221 3.69 -16.96 -17.63
N LEU A 222 4.83 -17.09 -16.94
CA LEU A 222 4.90 -17.76 -15.64
C LEU A 222 4.08 -17.03 -14.57
N ALA A 223 4.11 -15.70 -14.53
CA ALA A 223 3.31 -14.91 -13.60
C ALA A 223 1.81 -15.10 -13.84
N VAL A 224 1.37 -15.06 -15.11
CA VAL A 224 -0.02 -15.31 -15.49
C VAL A 224 -0.45 -16.73 -15.16
N ALA A 225 0.39 -17.73 -15.47
CA ALA A 225 0.11 -19.13 -15.16
C ALA A 225 -0.01 -19.37 -13.65
N ALA A 226 0.83 -18.70 -12.84
CA ALA A 226 0.75 -18.77 -11.39
C ALA A 226 -0.54 -18.13 -10.85
N ALA A 227 -0.93 -16.95 -11.35
CA ALA A 227 -2.19 -16.31 -10.99
C ALA A 227 -3.40 -17.20 -11.36
N LYS A 228 -3.43 -17.75 -12.58
CA LYS A 228 -4.50 -18.66 -13.03
C LYS A 228 -4.60 -19.94 -12.19
N ARG A 229 -3.48 -20.42 -11.64
CA ARG A 229 -3.44 -21.60 -10.78
C ARG A 229 -3.89 -21.31 -9.34
N GLU A 230 -3.40 -20.21 -8.76
CA GLU A 230 -3.59 -19.94 -7.33
C GLU A 230 -4.92 -19.24 -7.01
N LEU A 231 -5.29 -18.22 -7.79
CA LEU A 231 -6.37 -17.30 -7.40
C LEU A 231 -7.75 -17.98 -7.40
N PRO A 232 -8.19 -18.72 -8.46
CA PRO A 232 -9.50 -19.35 -8.46
C PRO A 232 -9.65 -20.44 -7.39
N LYS A 233 -8.55 -21.12 -7.04
CA LYS A 233 -8.53 -22.16 -6.00
C LYS A 233 -8.73 -21.58 -4.61
N ARG A 234 -8.15 -20.41 -4.34
CA ARG A 234 -8.16 -19.79 -3.00
C ARG A 234 -9.34 -18.85 -2.79
N TRP A 235 -9.70 -18.09 -3.82
CA TRP A 235 -10.71 -17.04 -3.76
C TRP A 235 -11.64 -17.09 -4.98
N PRO A 236 -12.41 -18.18 -5.16
CA PRO A 236 -13.28 -18.36 -6.32
C PRO A 236 -14.40 -17.31 -6.40
N THR A 237 -14.78 -16.70 -5.29
CA THR A 237 -15.87 -15.73 -5.21
C THR A 237 -15.51 -14.54 -4.34
N LEU A 238 -16.21 -13.43 -4.59
CA LEU A 238 -16.11 -12.21 -3.80
C LEU A 238 -16.34 -12.50 -2.30
N ALA A 239 -17.36 -13.32 -1.98
CA ALA A 239 -17.64 -13.73 -0.61
C ALA A 239 -16.49 -14.54 0.02
N ALA A 240 -15.83 -15.41 -0.74
CA ALA A 240 -14.67 -16.16 -0.26
C ALA A 240 -13.47 -15.24 0.03
N ALA A 241 -13.22 -14.25 -0.83
CA ALA A 241 -12.20 -13.22 -0.61
C ALA A 241 -12.50 -12.37 0.64
N THR A 242 -13.74 -11.89 0.79
CA THR A 242 -14.15 -11.13 1.99
C THR A 242 -13.95 -11.95 3.27
N LYS A 243 -14.36 -13.23 3.26
CA LYS A 243 -14.11 -14.13 4.40
C LYS A 243 -12.62 -14.33 4.69
N ALA A 244 -11.76 -14.24 3.68
CA ALA A 244 -10.30 -14.32 3.82
C ALA A 244 -9.64 -12.98 4.27
N GLY A 245 -10.44 -11.97 4.60
CA GLY A 245 -10.00 -10.69 5.14
C GLY A 245 -9.67 -9.63 4.08
N PHE A 246 -10.12 -9.80 2.84
CA PHE A 246 -10.12 -8.71 1.86
C PHE A 246 -11.31 -7.78 2.11
N ALA A 247 -11.11 -6.47 1.94
CA ALA A 247 -12.13 -5.45 2.09
C ALA A 247 -12.37 -4.72 0.76
N GLU A 248 -13.62 -4.39 0.47
CA GLU A 248 -13.97 -3.65 -0.74
C GLU A 248 -13.34 -2.26 -0.70
N SER A 249 -12.53 -1.96 -1.72
CA SER A 249 -11.90 -0.64 -1.88
C SER A 249 -12.68 0.25 -2.83
N ILE A 250 -13.17 -0.31 -3.95
CA ILE A 250 -13.97 0.43 -4.94
C ILE A 250 -14.85 -0.54 -5.72
N ASP A 251 -16.08 -0.10 -6.02
CA ASP A 251 -16.99 -0.72 -6.98
C ASP A 251 -17.27 0.27 -8.10
N THR A 252 -16.85 -0.07 -9.32
CA THR A 252 -17.12 0.72 -10.53
C THR A 252 -17.99 -0.10 -11.47
N GLY A 253 -19.30 0.13 -11.44
CA GLY A 253 -20.24 -0.51 -12.36
C GLY A 253 -20.31 -2.04 -12.22
N GLY A 254 -20.12 -2.56 -11.00
CA GLY A 254 -20.08 -3.99 -10.71
C GLY A 254 -18.69 -4.60 -10.81
N VAL A 255 -17.67 -3.85 -11.22
CA VAL A 255 -16.27 -4.29 -11.11
C VAL A 255 -15.74 -3.86 -9.75
N VAL A 256 -15.53 -4.85 -8.90
CA VAL A 256 -15.22 -4.68 -7.49
C VAL A 256 -13.76 -5.03 -7.26
N HIS A 257 -13.01 -4.06 -6.73
CA HIS A 257 -11.69 -4.31 -6.18
C HIS A 257 -11.82 -4.59 -4.69
N LEU A 258 -11.28 -5.72 -4.26
CA LEU A 258 -11.10 -6.04 -2.85
C LEU A 258 -9.62 -5.98 -2.53
N THR A 259 -9.23 -5.19 -1.54
CA THR A 259 -7.84 -5.01 -1.10
C THR A 259 -7.59 -5.68 0.24
N LYS A 260 -6.33 -6.01 0.53
CA LYS A 260 -5.92 -6.54 1.83
C LYS A 260 -4.78 -5.72 2.40
N MET A 261 -5.10 -4.82 3.32
CA MET A 261 -4.14 -3.86 3.88
C MET A 261 -2.90 -4.51 4.50
N ALA A 262 -3.06 -5.68 5.15
CA ALA A 262 -1.93 -6.40 5.74
C ALA A 262 -0.92 -6.91 4.70
N TRP A 263 -1.30 -7.04 3.43
CA TRP A 263 -0.42 -7.46 2.33
C TRP A 263 0.08 -6.26 1.53
N ILE A 264 -0.73 -5.23 1.37
CA ILE A 264 -0.26 -3.94 0.82
C ILE A 264 0.91 -3.37 1.64
N MET A 265 0.89 -3.59 2.95
CA MET A 265 1.92 -3.11 3.87
C MET A 265 3.02 -4.15 4.13
N ASP A 266 3.01 -5.30 3.43
CA ASP A 266 4.10 -6.26 3.52
C ASP A 266 5.22 -5.94 2.49
N ASP A 267 6.27 -6.74 2.50
CA ASP A 267 7.46 -6.56 1.67
C ASP A 267 7.48 -7.49 0.44
N ARG A 268 6.34 -8.12 0.13
CA ARG A 268 6.22 -9.01 -1.03
C ARG A 268 5.74 -8.25 -2.24
N VAL A 269 6.28 -8.64 -3.38
CA VAL A 269 5.98 -8.05 -4.68
C VAL A 269 5.69 -9.19 -5.64
N LEU A 270 4.58 -9.11 -6.36
CA LEU A 270 4.15 -10.11 -7.35
C LEU A 270 4.09 -11.54 -6.79
N ASP A 271 3.63 -11.73 -5.55
CA ASP A 271 3.38 -13.07 -4.99
C ASP A 271 1.95 -13.53 -5.31
N PRO A 272 1.75 -14.50 -6.23
CA PRO A 272 0.42 -14.97 -6.62
C PRO A 272 -0.33 -15.68 -5.49
N THR A 273 0.35 -16.05 -4.40
CA THR A 273 -0.26 -16.63 -3.21
C THR A 273 -0.69 -15.57 -2.19
N ARG A 274 -0.27 -14.30 -2.39
CA ARG A 274 -0.56 -13.14 -1.53
C ARG A 274 -0.79 -11.86 -2.35
N PRO A 275 -1.76 -11.80 -3.27
CA PRO A 275 -2.02 -10.58 -4.03
C PRO A 275 -2.61 -9.47 -3.15
N GLU A 276 -2.13 -8.24 -3.30
CA GLU A 276 -2.60 -7.08 -2.53
C GLU A 276 -4.08 -6.76 -2.77
N ALA A 277 -4.56 -7.04 -3.98
CA ALA A 277 -5.96 -6.91 -4.34
C ALA A 277 -6.45 -7.99 -5.32
N LEU A 278 -7.75 -8.28 -5.23
CA LEU A 278 -8.49 -9.16 -6.13
C LEU A 278 -9.58 -8.35 -6.85
N VAL A 279 -9.81 -8.66 -8.11
CA VAL A 279 -10.79 -7.97 -8.95
C VAL A 279 -11.90 -8.93 -9.35
N TYR A 280 -13.14 -8.57 -9.05
CA TYR A 280 -14.33 -9.37 -9.34
C TYR A 280 -15.34 -8.59 -10.18
N TYR A 281 -16.08 -9.30 -11.03
CA TYR A 281 -17.35 -8.79 -11.54
C TYR A 281 -18.50 -9.33 -10.68
N ARG A 282 -19.26 -8.43 -10.07
CA ARG A 282 -20.49 -8.72 -9.32
C ARG A 282 -21.66 -8.81 -10.29
N LYS A 283 -22.22 -10.02 -10.45
CA LYS A 283 -23.32 -10.25 -11.39
C LYS A 283 -24.62 -9.64 -10.85
N PRO A 284 -25.41 -8.92 -11.66
CA PRO A 284 -26.72 -8.42 -11.23
C PRO A 284 -27.69 -9.52 -10.80
N SER A 285 -27.57 -10.72 -11.40
CA SER A 285 -28.35 -11.92 -11.05
C SER A 285 -27.91 -12.61 -9.75
N GLY A 286 -26.84 -12.14 -9.12
CA GLY A 286 -26.24 -12.74 -7.94
C GLY A 286 -24.96 -13.54 -8.25
N GLY A 287 -24.08 -13.62 -7.25
CA GLY A 287 -22.75 -14.22 -7.38
C GLY A 287 -21.71 -13.26 -7.98
N SER A 288 -20.51 -13.80 -8.26
CA SER A 288 -19.37 -13.03 -8.75
C SER A 288 -18.47 -13.87 -9.64
N ILE A 289 -17.79 -13.22 -10.59
CA ILE A 289 -16.74 -13.82 -11.42
C ILE A 289 -15.41 -13.22 -11.01
N LEU A 290 -14.41 -14.05 -10.72
CA LEU A 290 -13.03 -13.59 -10.49
C LEU A 290 -12.41 -13.18 -11.84
N LEU A 291 -12.04 -11.91 -11.99
CA LEU A 291 -11.42 -11.37 -13.19
C LEU A 291 -9.89 -11.47 -13.14
N GLY A 292 -9.30 -11.19 -11.98
CA GLY A 292 -7.84 -11.12 -11.83
C GLY A 292 -7.39 -10.71 -10.45
N ALA A 293 -6.10 -10.40 -10.35
CA ALA A 293 -5.50 -9.73 -9.21
C ALA A 293 -4.90 -8.39 -9.65
N MET A 294 -4.74 -7.50 -8.68
CA MET A 294 -3.95 -6.27 -8.82
C MET A 294 -2.88 -6.31 -7.73
N TYR A 295 -1.63 -6.29 -8.15
CA TYR A 295 -0.48 -6.22 -7.26
C TYR A 295 -0.12 -4.76 -7.04
N ILE A 296 0.22 -4.39 -5.81
CA ILE A 296 0.49 -3.01 -5.43
C ILE A 296 1.90 -2.95 -4.83
N MET A 297 2.73 -2.05 -5.34
CA MET A 297 4.06 -1.82 -4.81
C MET A 297 4.02 -1.17 -3.43
N PRO A 298 5.04 -1.40 -2.59
CA PRO A 298 5.29 -0.55 -1.44
C PRO A 298 5.35 0.94 -1.85
N PRO A 299 4.83 1.87 -1.03
CA PRO A 299 4.81 3.29 -1.38
C PRO A 299 6.19 3.83 -1.80
N GLY A 300 6.26 4.45 -2.98
CA GLY A 300 7.48 5.02 -3.55
C GLY A 300 8.44 4.02 -4.20
N ALA A 301 8.14 2.72 -4.17
CA ALA A 301 8.88 1.71 -4.90
C ALA A 301 8.38 1.58 -6.34
N GLN A 302 9.29 1.22 -7.25
CA GLN A 302 8.99 0.92 -8.64
C GLN A 302 8.78 -0.57 -8.84
N GLY A 303 7.81 -0.91 -9.66
CA GLY A 303 7.46 -2.28 -9.99
C GLY A 303 8.52 -2.98 -10.84
N PRO A 304 8.78 -4.28 -10.59
CA PRO A 304 9.71 -5.03 -11.41
C PRO A 304 9.15 -5.24 -12.83
N ARG A 305 9.96 -4.94 -13.84
CA ARG A 305 9.64 -5.15 -15.26
C ARG A 305 9.86 -6.60 -15.69
N ILE A 306 9.20 -7.55 -15.02
CA ILE A 306 9.40 -8.98 -15.30
C ILE A 306 9.06 -9.37 -16.74
N GLY A 307 8.11 -8.65 -17.36
CA GLY A 307 7.67 -8.87 -18.74
C GLY A 307 8.15 -7.81 -19.71
N GLY A 308 9.13 -6.98 -19.35
CA GLY A 308 9.57 -5.86 -20.16
C GLY A 308 8.40 -4.92 -20.47
N SER A 309 8.14 -4.69 -21.75
CA SER A 309 7.02 -3.86 -22.23
C SER A 309 5.65 -4.53 -22.15
N LEU A 310 5.51 -5.71 -21.55
CA LEU A 310 4.21 -6.37 -21.33
C LEU A 310 3.62 -6.04 -19.96
N THR A 311 4.46 -5.76 -18.97
CA THR A 311 4.04 -5.53 -17.58
C THR A 311 4.08 -4.05 -17.27
N HIS A 312 2.96 -3.38 -17.50
CA HIS A 312 2.81 -1.95 -17.28
C HIS A 312 2.41 -1.66 -15.84
N TRP A 313 3.40 -1.24 -15.05
CA TRP A 313 3.14 -0.65 -13.75
C TRP A 313 2.67 0.79 -13.92
N HIS A 314 1.57 1.14 -13.29
CA HIS A 314 1.01 2.48 -13.31
C HIS A 314 0.54 2.92 -11.92
N ALA A 315 0.45 4.22 -11.70
CA ALA A 315 -0.13 4.82 -10.51
C ALA A 315 -1.32 5.69 -10.91
N HIS A 316 -2.30 5.83 -10.03
CA HIS A 316 -3.42 6.72 -10.22
C HIS A 316 -3.19 8.05 -9.52
N ASP A 317 -3.51 9.14 -10.21
CA ASP A 317 -3.54 10.49 -9.63
C ASP A 317 -4.96 11.06 -9.58
N ASP A 318 -5.97 10.26 -9.91
CA ASP A 318 -7.40 10.59 -9.99
C ASP A 318 -8.25 9.99 -8.86
N LEU A 319 -7.63 9.37 -7.85
CA LEU A 319 -8.38 8.77 -6.73
C LEU A 319 -8.56 9.71 -5.54
N CYS A 320 -9.63 9.44 -4.79
CA CYS A 320 -10.07 10.13 -3.59
C CYS A 320 -10.31 9.10 -2.47
N GLY A 321 -9.71 9.30 -1.31
CA GLY A 321 -9.82 8.39 -0.18
C GLY A 321 -11.09 8.63 0.62
N LEU A 322 -11.74 7.54 1.04
CA LEU A 322 -12.89 7.59 1.93
C LEU A 322 -12.46 7.49 3.41
N PRO A 323 -13.13 8.22 4.32
CA PRO A 323 -12.98 8.00 5.76
C PRO A 323 -13.37 6.56 6.13
N GLY A 324 -12.42 5.78 6.65
CA GLY A 324 -12.64 4.37 7.00
C GLY A 324 -12.14 3.35 5.97
N GLY A 325 -11.52 3.80 4.87
CA GLY A 325 -10.92 2.95 3.86
C GLY A 325 -11.70 2.90 2.54
N GLY A 326 -11.02 2.54 1.47
CA GLY A 326 -11.54 2.57 0.11
C GLY A 326 -11.26 3.86 -0.65
N VAL A 327 -11.58 3.84 -1.93
CA VAL A 327 -11.29 4.92 -2.88
C VAL A 327 -12.51 5.18 -3.78
N ALA A 328 -12.65 6.44 -4.18
CA ALA A 328 -13.54 6.91 -5.22
C ALA A 328 -12.71 7.56 -6.33
N VAL A 329 -13.26 7.68 -7.52
CA VAL A 329 -12.65 8.46 -8.62
C VAL A 329 -13.07 9.92 -8.49
N LEU A 330 -12.27 10.85 -9.01
CA LEU A 330 -12.65 12.25 -9.19
C LEU A 330 -13.99 12.38 -9.95
N ASP A 331 -14.78 13.38 -9.55
CA ASP A 331 -15.93 13.84 -10.31
C ASP A 331 -15.46 14.47 -11.65
N PRO A 332 -16.34 14.59 -12.67
CA PRO A 332 -15.97 15.15 -13.97
C PRO A 332 -15.42 16.57 -13.94
N ASP A 333 -15.70 17.32 -12.86
CA ASP A 333 -15.16 18.67 -12.64
C ASP A 333 -13.75 18.67 -12.01
N GLY A 334 -13.14 17.50 -11.82
CA GLY A 334 -11.83 17.32 -11.23
C GLY A 334 -11.79 17.45 -9.71
N THR A 335 -12.95 17.48 -9.05
CA THR A 335 -13.04 17.52 -7.58
C THR A 335 -13.32 16.14 -6.99
N CYS A 336 -12.97 15.96 -5.72
CA CYS A 336 -13.30 14.73 -5.03
C CYS A 336 -14.76 14.72 -4.58
N PRO A 337 -15.48 13.59 -4.72
CA PRO A 337 -16.84 13.46 -4.22
C PRO A 337 -16.96 13.88 -2.76
N LYS A 338 -18.08 14.49 -2.40
CA LYS A 338 -18.31 15.03 -1.05
C LYS A 338 -18.04 13.97 0.04
N GLY A 339 -17.21 14.33 1.01
CA GLY A 339 -16.84 13.43 2.12
C GLY A 339 -15.62 12.57 1.82
N THR A 340 -15.00 12.72 0.65
CA THR A 340 -13.72 12.10 0.29
C THR A 340 -12.63 13.17 0.18
N ALA A 341 -11.36 12.75 0.24
CA ALA A 341 -10.22 13.65 0.11
C ALA A 341 -9.29 13.18 -0.99
N LYS A 342 -8.68 14.13 -1.71
CA LYS A 342 -7.74 13.81 -2.78
C LYS A 342 -6.56 13.02 -2.23
N LEU A 343 -6.30 11.86 -2.82
CA LEU A 343 -5.10 11.10 -2.48
C LEU A 343 -3.90 11.68 -3.24
N PRO A 344 -2.68 11.60 -2.66
CA PRO A 344 -1.48 11.65 -3.47
C PRO A 344 -1.52 10.51 -4.49
N SER A 345 -0.62 10.56 -5.47
CA SER A 345 -0.45 9.46 -6.43
C SER A 345 -0.39 8.12 -5.68
N THR A 346 -1.14 7.13 -6.16
CA THR A 346 -1.09 5.79 -5.55
C THR A 346 0.30 5.19 -5.72
N PRO A 347 0.66 4.16 -4.93
CA PRO A 347 1.75 3.28 -5.33
C PRO A 347 1.49 2.68 -6.71
N GLU A 348 2.57 2.27 -7.37
CA GLU A 348 2.48 1.57 -8.65
C GLU A 348 1.72 0.26 -8.49
N MET A 349 0.87 -0.06 -9.47
CA MET A 349 0.08 -1.28 -9.50
C MET A 349 0.16 -1.96 -10.87
N LEU A 350 0.03 -3.29 -10.84
CA LEU A 350 -0.01 -4.13 -12.02
C LEU A 350 -1.22 -5.05 -11.93
N HIS A 351 -2.07 -4.99 -12.95
CA HIS A 351 -3.17 -5.93 -13.10
C HIS A 351 -2.68 -7.23 -13.75
N VAL A 352 -3.16 -8.37 -13.25
CA VAL A 352 -2.95 -9.69 -13.86
C VAL A 352 -4.29 -10.39 -13.99
N TRP A 353 -4.79 -10.45 -15.23
CA TRP A 353 -6.08 -11.02 -15.57
C TRP A 353 -5.99 -12.54 -15.73
N VAL A 354 -6.92 -13.24 -15.07
CA VAL A 354 -7.05 -14.70 -15.19
C VAL A 354 -8.12 -15.11 -16.21
N VAL A 355 -8.84 -14.13 -16.75
CA VAL A 355 -9.82 -14.26 -17.84
C VAL A 355 -9.21 -13.83 -19.18
N ASP A 356 -9.91 -14.13 -20.28
CA ASP A 356 -9.56 -13.56 -21.59
C ASP A 356 -9.80 -12.04 -21.56
N TYR A 357 -8.72 -11.27 -21.55
CA TYR A 357 -8.77 -9.80 -21.51
C TYR A 357 -8.35 -9.21 -22.86
N PRO A 358 -9.08 -8.24 -23.43
CA PRO A 358 -8.85 -7.74 -24.80
C PRO A 358 -7.45 -7.20 -25.06
N GLU A 359 -6.87 -6.54 -24.06
CA GLU A 359 -5.54 -5.92 -24.14
C GLU A 359 -4.42 -6.87 -23.68
N GLY A 360 -4.76 -8.14 -23.43
CA GLY A 360 -3.83 -9.15 -22.90
C GLY A 360 -3.86 -9.24 -21.37
N PRO A 361 -3.11 -10.21 -20.81
CA PRO A 361 -3.22 -10.56 -19.39
C PRO A 361 -2.71 -9.51 -18.41
N PHE A 362 -2.04 -8.47 -18.90
CA PHE A 362 -1.55 -7.32 -18.12
C PHE A 362 -2.15 -5.99 -18.57
N GLY A 363 -3.22 -6.03 -19.38
CA GLY A 363 -3.86 -4.81 -19.88
C GLY A 363 -4.39 -3.92 -18.75
N ASP A 364 -4.48 -2.64 -19.00
CA ASP A 364 -4.96 -1.68 -18.01
C ASP A 364 -6.45 -1.90 -17.72
N ALA A 365 -6.89 -1.61 -16.49
CA ALA A 365 -8.27 -1.81 -16.06
C ALA A 365 -9.23 -0.73 -16.58
N THR A 366 -9.19 -0.44 -17.87
CA THR A 366 -9.99 0.62 -18.49
C THR A 366 -11.47 0.21 -18.58
N ALA A 367 -12.38 1.18 -18.46
CA ALA A 367 -13.82 0.91 -18.57
C ALA A 367 -14.21 0.22 -19.90
N PRO A 368 -13.68 0.60 -21.09
CA PRO A 368 -13.94 -0.11 -22.34
C PRO A 368 -13.46 -1.57 -22.34
N ALA A 369 -12.24 -1.83 -21.86
CA ALA A 369 -11.67 -3.17 -21.86
C ALA A 369 -12.39 -4.10 -20.87
N LEU A 370 -12.70 -3.60 -19.67
CA LEU A 370 -13.51 -4.32 -18.67
C LEU A 370 -14.90 -4.67 -19.22
N ARG A 371 -15.61 -3.73 -19.85
CA ARG A 371 -16.92 -3.99 -20.46
C ARG A 371 -16.84 -5.08 -21.53
N THR A 372 -15.82 -5.05 -22.36
CA THR A 372 -15.61 -6.05 -23.41
C THR A 372 -15.36 -7.42 -22.80
N ALA A 373 -14.41 -7.52 -21.86
CA ALA A 373 -14.09 -8.77 -21.16
C ALA A 373 -15.32 -9.39 -20.48
N ILE A 374 -16.08 -8.58 -19.74
CA ILE A 374 -17.30 -9.02 -19.04
C ILE A 374 -18.36 -9.50 -20.03
N THR A 375 -18.59 -8.77 -21.12
CA THR A 375 -19.56 -9.16 -22.16
C THR A 375 -19.20 -10.51 -22.77
N THR A 376 -17.92 -10.73 -23.06
CA THR A 376 -17.41 -12.00 -23.57
C THR A 376 -17.54 -13.14 -22.56
N LEU A 377 -17.32 -12.87 -21.27
CA LEU A 377 -17.50 -13.88 -20.22
C LEU A 377 -18.97 -14.29 -20.07
N LEU A 378 -19.87 -13.31 -20.07
CA LEU A 378 -21.31 -13.56 -19.94
C LEU A 378 -21.89 -14.29 -21.16
N SER A 379 -21.39 -14.03 -22.37
CA SER A 379 -21.83 -14.74 -23.57
C SER A 379 -21.38 -16.21 -23.60
N LYS A 380 -20.30 -16.55 -22.89
CA LYS A 380 -19.80 -17.91 -22.72
C LYS A 380 -20.47 -18.67 -21.55
N GLY A 381 -21.37 -18.03 -20.78
CA GLY A 381 -22.11 -18.66 -19.69
C GLY A 381 -21.39 -18.73 -18.33
N ALA A 382 -20.46 -17.80 -18.06
CA ALA A 382 -19.67 -17.76 -16.81
C ALA A 382 -20.41 -17.21 -15.56
#